data_AF-A0A1H0E441-F1
#
_entry.id   AF-A0A1H0E441-F1
#
_cell.length_a   1.000
_cell.length_b   1.000
_cell.length_c   1.000
_cell.angle_alpha   90.00
_cell.angle_beta   90.00
_cell.angle_gamma   90.00
#
_symmetry.space_group_name_H-M   'P 1'
#
loop_
_entity.id
_entity.type
_entity.pdbx_description
1 polymer ?
#
loop_
_entity_poly.entity_id
_entity_poly.type
_entity_poly.pdbx_seq_one_letter_code
_entity_poly.pdbx_strand_id
1 'polypeptide(L)'
;MKNLIIGIITGAVAAAGISAFAFTTDYTNLFLLFLVAAGIFAFLPLIIRSITTSKVPRPTIYGTKAPKKFKTIETNTAEKEENNDSKISLRQAMVSAGAGAGLLVVFFTATIIYLQ
;
A
#
# COMPACT_ATOMS: atom_id res chain seq x y z
N MET A 1 2.29 -8.14 -9.17
CA MET A 1 3.74 -7.83 -9.14
C MET A 1 4.11 -6.54 -9.88
N LYS A 2 3.66 -6.29 -11.11
CA LYS A 2 4.01 -5.05 -11.86
C LYS A 2 3.81 -3.74 -11.08
N ASN A 3 2.70 -3.60 -10.36
CA ASN A 3 2.39 -2.41 -9.56
C ASN A 3 3.37 -2.17 -8.37
N LEU A 4 3.90 -3.25 -7.78
CA LEU A 4 4.85 -3.16 -6.68
C LEU A 4 6.21 -2.71 -7.19
N ILE A 5 6.66 -3.25 -8.33
CA ILE A 5 7.91 -2.85 -9.00
C ILE A 5 7.85 -1.36 -9.40
N ILE A 6 6.73 -0.92 -9.96
CA ILE A 6 6.53 0.51 -10.28
C ILE A 6 6.66 1.36 -9.02
N GLY A 7 6.03 0.96 -7.92
CA GLY A 7 6.15 1.63 -6.63
C GLY A 7 7.60 1.76 -6.17
N ILE A 8 8.37 0.66 -6.19
CA ILE A 8 9.80 0.65 -5.82
C ILE A 8 10.59 1.63 -6.66
N ILE A 9 10.43 1.59 -7.99
CA ILE A 9 11.16 2.48 -8.90
C ILE A 9 10.80 3.95 -8.61
N THR A 10 9.51 4.28 -8.48
CA THR A 10 9.09 5.65 -8.20
C THR A 10 9.59 6.14 -6.84
N GLY A 11 9.58 5.29 -5.81
CA GLY A 11 10.10 5.62 -4.49
C GLY A 11 11.61 5.83 -4.51
N ALA A 12 12.36 4.97 -5.19
CA ALA A 12 13.81 5.07 -5.31
C ALA A 12 14.25 6.31 -6.11
N VAL A 13 13.58 6.61 -7.22
CA VAL A 13 13.90 7.80 -8.04
C VAL A 13 13.61 9.09 -7.27
N ALA A 14 12.46 9.17 -6.59
CA ALA A 14 12.13 10.32 -5.75
C ALA A 14 13.14 10.47 -4.60
N ALA A 15 13.47 9.38 -3.90
CA ALA A 15 14.43 9.39 -2.81
C ALA A 15 15.84 9.81 -3.26
N ALA A 16 16.31 9.31 -4.41
CA ALA A 16 17.61 9.66 -4.97
C ALA A 16 17.70 11.15 -5.35
N GLY A 17 16.65 11.69 -5.96
CA GLY A 17 16.57 13.11 -6.30
C GLY A 17 16.62 14.01 -5.05
N ILE A 18 15.86 13.64 -4.01
CA ILE A 18 15.83 14.42 -2.77
C ILE A 18 17.15 14.25 -1.99
N SER A 19 17.76 13.05 -1.99
CA SER A 19 19.06 12.84 -1.33
C SER A 19 20.17 13.68 -1.96
N ALA A 20 20.20 13.81 -3.28
CA ALA A 20 21.19 14.65 -3.96
C ALA A 20 21.10 16.12 -3.53
N PHE A 21 19.89 16.63 -3.30
CA PHE A 21 19.65 17.98 -2.80
C PHE A 21 19.97 18.13 -1.30
N ALA A 22 19.79 17.07 -0.51
CA ALA A 22 20.13 17.10 0.92
C ALA A 22 21.64 17.15 1.17
N PHE A 23 22.45 16.49 0.32
CA PHE A 23 23.92 16.52 0.43
C PHE A 23 24.52 17.92 0.18
N THR A 24 23.84 18.81 -0.53
CA THR A 24 24.36 20.17 -0.79
C THR A 24 24.04 21.17 0.32
N THR A 25 23.19 20.82 1.29
CA THR A 25 22.56 21.82 2.17
C THR A 25 22.90 21.63 3.66
N ASP A 26 23.86 20.76 4.03
CA ASP A 26 24.27 20.43 5.41
C ASP A 26 23.15 19.92 6.36
N TYR A 27 21.88 19.86 5.92
CA TYR A 27 20.74 19.34 6.68
C TYR A 27 20.56 17.81 6.56
N THR A 28 21.64 17.06 6.33
CA THR A 28 21.61 15.62 6.01
C THR A 28 20.96 14.78 7.11
N ASN A 29 21.12 15.17 8.38
CA ASN A 29 20.52 14.47 9.53
C ASN A 29 18.99 14.60 9.58
N LEU A 30 18.46 15.80 9.37
CA LEU A 30 17.00 16.02 9.31
C LEU A 30 16.39 15.31 8.10
N PHE A 31 17.11 15.30 6.98
CA PHE A 31 16.70 14.58 5.78
C PHE A 31 16.61 13.07 6.00
N LEU A 32 17.64 12.44 6.57
CA LEU A 32 17.66 11.02 6.89
C LEU A 32 16.48 10.64 7.80
N LEU A 33 16.18 11.46 8.81
CA LEU A 33 15.05 11.24 9.70
C LEU A 33 13.70 11.33 8.96
N PHE A 34 13.53 12.33 8.09
CA PHE A 34 12.33 12.45 7.25
C PHE A 34 12.17 11.29 6.27
N LEU A 35 13.26 10.81 5.70
CA LEU A 35 13.26 9.71 4.72
C LEU A 35 12.78 8.40 5.36
N VAL A 36 13.25 8.10 6.59
CA VAL A 36 12.78 6.94 7.36
C VAL A 36 11.32 7.09 7.76
N ALA A 37 10.94 8.25 8.28
CA ALA A 37 9.56 8.51 8.68
C ALA A 37 8.61 8.34 7.48
N ALA A 38 8.93 8.94 6.34
CA ALA A 38 8.16 8.81 5.10
C ALA A 38 8.10 7.35 4.61
N GLY A 39 9.20 6.61 4.70
CA GLY A 39 9.24 5.19 4.39
C GLY A 39 8.27 4.37 5.24
N ILE A 40 8.25 4.61 6.56
CA ILE A 40 7.32 3.93 7.49
C ILE A 40 5.87 4.31 7.18
N PHE A 41 5.58 5.60 6.99
CA PHE A 41 4.23 6.07 6.67
C PHE A 41 3.72 5.55 5.31
N ALA A 42 4.61 5.25 4.36
CA ALA A 42 4.21 4.68 3.07
C ALA A 42 3.58 3.27 3.18
N PHE A 43 3.84 2.55 4.28
CA PHE A 43 3.23 1.24 4.58
C PHE A 43 1.85 1.34 5.25
N LEU A 44 1.46 2.51 5.78
CA LEU A 44 0.19 2.70 6.50
C LEU A 44 -1.04 2.21 5.69
N PRO A 45 -1.17 2.53 4.39
CA PRO A 45 -2.30 2.06 3.59
C PRO A 45 -2.39 0.53 3.49
N LEU A 46 -1.24 -0.15 3.48
CA LEU A 46 -1.17 -1.61 3.41
C LEU A 46 -1.62 -2.23 4.75
N ILE A 47 -1.20 -1.64 5.87
CA ILE A 47 -1.57 -2.06 7.23
C ILE A 47 -3.08 -1.86 7.44
N ILE A 48 -3.60 -0.67 7.13
CA ILE A 48 -5.03 -0.35 7.24
C ILE A 48 -5.85 -1.34 6.42
N ARG A 49 -5.42 -1.64 5.18
CA ARG A 49 -6.09 -2.61 4.33
C ARG A 49 -6.04 -4.02 4.90
N SER A 50 -4.90 -4.45 5.44
CA SER A 50 -4.74 -5.78 6.02
C SER A 50 -5.67 -6.01 7.19
N ILE A 51 -5.93 -4.98 8.00
CA ILE A 51 -6.82 -5.06 9.17
C ILE A 51 -8.29 -4.97 8.73
N THR A 52 -8.60 -4.14 7.73
CA THR A 52 -9.98 -3.90 7.26
C THR A 52 -10.48 -4.96 6.26
N THR A 53 -9.60 -5.67 5.55
CA THR A 53 -9.96 -6.79 4.66
C THR A 53 -10.21 -8.07 5.47
N SER A 54 -10.80 -7.96 6.66
CA SER A 54 -11.28 -9.14 7.38
C SER A 54 -12.35 -9.80 6.51
N LYS A 55 -11.91 -10.76 5.69
CA LYS A 55 -12.71 -11.68 4.89
C LYS A 55 -13.51 -12.51 5.89
N VAL A 56 -14.58 -11.92 6.41
CA VAL A 56 -15.62 -12.68 7.08
C VAL A 56 -16.51 -13.18 5.93
N PRO A 57 -16.42 -14.47 5.53
CA PRO A 57 -17.36 -15.00 4.54
C PRO A 57 -18.76 -14.79 5.10
N ARG A 58 -19.52 -13.90 4.47
CA ARG A 58 -20.90 -13.64 4.86
C ARG A 58 -21.67 -14.93 4.61
N PRO A 59 -22.41 -15.47 5.60
CA PRO A 59 -23.16 -16.70 5.41
C PRO A 59 -24.14 -16.52 4.26
N THR A 60 -24.06 -17.40 3.26
CA THR A 60 -24.98 -17.43 2.14
C THR A 60 -26.38 -17.74 2.69
N ILE A 61 -27.25 -16.73 2.76
CA ILE A 61 -28.62 -16.94 3.21
C ILE A 61 -29.38 -17.65 2.09
N TYR A 62 -29.54 -18.96 2.21
CA TYR A 62 -30.39 -19.76 1.32
C TYR A 62 -31.87 -19.43 1.61
N GLY A 63 -32.39 -18.37 0.98
CA GLY A 63 -33.80 -18.00 1.05
C GLY A 63 -34.57 -18.47 -0.18
N THR A 64 -35.63 -19.26 0.02
CA THR A 64 -36.57 -19.62 -1.06
C THR A 64 -37.55 -18.46 -1.29
N LYS A 65 -37.34 -17.63 -2.32
CA LYS A 65 -38.27 -16.52 -2.64
C LYS A 65 -39.58 -16.98 -3.33
N ALA A 66 -39.72 -18.28 -3.65
CA ALA A 66 -40.95 -18.84 -4.21
C ALA A 66 -41.09 -20.34 -3.90
N PRO A 67 -42.27 -20.84 -3.49
CA PRO A 67 -42.50 -22.27 -3.37
C PRO A 67 -42.43 -22.88 -4.78
N LYS A 68 -41.66 -23.96 -4.94
CA LYS A 68 -41.43 -24.75 -6.18
C LYS A 68 -40.30 -24.31 -7.13
N LYS A 69 -39.44 -23.35 -6.78
CA LYS A 69 -38.19 -23.11 -7.54
C LYS A 69 -37.00 -22.97 -6.59
N PHE A 70 -36.14 -23.98 -6.55
CA PHE A 70 -34.81 -23.89 -5.93
C PHE A 70 -33.94 -22.96 -6.77
N LYS A 71 -34.11 -21.65 -6.61
CA LYS A 71 -33.19 -20.67 -7.19
C LYS A 71 -32.33 -20.17 -6.04
N THR A 72 -31.06 -20.57 -6.04
CA THR A 72 -30.03 -19.97 -5.19
C THR A 72 -30.08 -18.48 -5.44
N ILE A 73 -30.40 -17.70 -4.40
CA ILE A 73 -30.13 -16.26 -4.45
C ILE A 73 -28.61 -16.18 -4.31
N GLU A 74 -27.91 -16.35 -5.43
CA GLU A 74 -26.51 -15.97 -5.48
C GLU A 74 -26.50 -14.51 -5.06
N THR A 75 -25.84 -14.23 -3.94
CA THR A 75 -25.48 -12.89 -3.51
C THR A 75 -24.43 -12.35 -4.50
N ASN A 76 -24.75 -12.35 -5.78
CA ASN A 76 -23.99 -11.77 -6.89
C ASN A 76 -24.03 -10.23 -6.82
N THR A 77 -24.71 -9.68 -5.81
CA THR A 77 -24.62 -8.30 -5.35
C THR A 77 -23.58 -8.06 -4.27
N ALA A 78 -23.08 -9.09 -3.55
CA ALA A 78 -22.01 -8.90 -2.57
C ALA A 78 -20.64 -8.66 -3.23
N GLU A 79 -20.40 -9.18 -4.44
CA GLU A 79 -19.18 -8.88 -5.20
C GLU A 79 -19.16 -7.45 -5.76
N LYS A 80 -20.32 -6.79 -5.87
CA LYS A 80 -20.41 -5.40 -6.34
C LYS A 80 -20.33 -4.35 -5.23
N GLU A 81 -20.61 -4.72 -3.97
CA GLU A 81 -20.52 -3.79 -2.84
C GLU A 81 -19.15 -3.79 -2.15
N GLU A 82 -18.32 -4.82 -2.31
CA GLU A 82 -16.95 -4.82 -1.78
C GLU A 82 -16.01 -3.82 -2.51
N ASN A 83 -16.47 -3.25 -3.62
CA ASN A 83 -15.72 -2.28 -4.42
C ASN A 83 -15.89 -0.81 -3.99
N ASN A 84 -16.75 -0.46 -3.03
CA ASN A 84 -17.06 0.95 -2.76
C ASN A 84 -16.67 1.51 -1.38
N ASP A 85 -16.39 0.68 -0.37
CA ASP A 85 -16.17 1.21 1.00
C ASP A 85 -14.73 1.15 1.53
N SER A 86 -13.78 0.53 0.82
CA SER A 86 -12.35 0.73 1.11
C SER A 86 -11.76 1.74 0.13
N LYS A 87 -11.69 3.01 0.56
CA LYS A 87 -11.22 4.19 -0.21
C LYS A 87 -9.79 4.09 -0.79
N ILE A 88 -9.11 2.96 -0.67
CA ILE A 88 -7.77 2.73 -1.23
C ILE A 88 -7.78 1.43 -2.02
N SER A 89 -7.66 1.53 -3.34
CA SER A 89 -7.60 0.36 -4.22
C SER A 89 -6.39 -0.53 -3.88
N LEU A 90 -6.49 -1.85 -4.09
CA LEU A 90 -5.40 -2.80 -3.79
C LEU A 90 -4.13 -2.40 -4.53
N ARG A 91 -4.32 -1.87 -5.73
CA ARG A 91 -3.27 -1.30 -6.57
C ARG A 91 -2.55 -0.14 -5.88
N GLN A 92 -3.27 0.83 -5.32
CA GLN A 92 -2.67 1.97 -4.61
C GLN A 92 -1.90 1.54 -3.36
N ALA A 93 -2.44 0.62 -2.57
CA ALA A 93 -1.74 0.11 -1.38
C ALA A 93 -0.45 -0.66 -1.75
N MET A 94 -0.46 -1.44 -2.83
CA MET A 94 0.75 -2.10 -3.33
C MET A 94 1.79 -1.13 -3.89
N VAL A 95 1.35 -0.07 -4.58
CA VAL A 95 2.25 0.97 -5.10
C VAL A 95 2.88 1.75 -3.94
N SER A 96 2.10 2.13 -2.91
CA SER A 96 2.61 2.86 -1.75
C SER A 96 3.61 2.04 -0.95
N ALA A 97 3.31 0.77 -0.69
CA ALA A 97 4.24 -0.14 -0.02
C ALA A 97 5.51 -0.37 -0.84
N GLY A 98 5.39 -0.46 -2.17
CA GLY A 98 6.54 -0.50 -3.07
C GLY A 98 7.39 0.77 -2.95
N ALA A 99 6.78 1.94 -2.94
CA ALA A 99 7.48 3.21 -2.78
C ALA A 99 8.19 3.33 -1.42
N GLY A 100 7.55 2.86 -0.34
CA GLY A 100 8.17 2.76 0.98
C GLY A 100 9.40 1.85 1.00
N ALA A 101 9.31 0.69 0.34
CA ALA A 101 10.47 -0.20 0.20
C ALA A 101 11.61 0.44 -0.59
N GLY A 102 11.31 1.14 -1.69
CA GLY A 102 12.30 1.89 -2.46
C GLY A 102 12.97 3.01 -1.65
N LEU A 103 12.18 3.76 -0.87
CA LEU A 103 12.67 4.79 0.06
C LEU A 103 13.62 4.22 1.11
N LEU A 104 13.28 3.07 1.69
CA LEU A 104 14.13 2.40 2.69
C LEU A 104 15.45 1.92 2.10
N VAL A 105 15.44 1.35 0.88
CA VAL A 105 16.68 0.94 0.21
C VAL A 105 17.61 2.14 0.00
N VAL A 106 17.06 3.26 -0.49
CA VAL A 106 17.85 4.49 -0.68
C VAL A 106 18.34 5.04 0.65
N PHE A 107 17.51 5.02 1.69
CA PHE A 107 17.91 5.39 3.04
C PHE A 107 19.13 4.59 3.50
N PHE A 108 19.07 3.25 3.46
CA PHE A 108 20.20 2.41 3.88
C PHE A 108 21.46 2.71 3.08
N THR A 109 21.37 2.90 1.77
CA THR A 109 22.54 3.27 0.96
C THR A 109 23.09 4.65 1.32
N ALA A 110 22.24 5.64 1.52
CA ALA A 110 22.66 7.00 1.87
C ALA A 110 23.25 7.06 3.29
N THR A 111 22.71 6.29 4.24
CA THR A 111 23.25 6.18 5.59
C THR A 111 24.62 5.54 5.61
N ILE A 112 24.84 4.47 4.82
CA ILE A 112 26.17 3.84 4.72
C ILE A 112 27.19 4.83 4.17
N ILE A 113 26.83 5.58 3.11
CA ILE A 113 27.71 6.60 2.52
C ILE A 113 27.99 7.74 3.51
N TYR A 114 27.00 8.18 4.28
CA TYR A 114 27.16 9.25 5.26
C TYR A 114 28.00 8.84 6.48
N LEU A 115 27.93 7.56 6.87
CA LEU A 115 28.67 7.03 8.03
C LEU A 115 30.14 6.72 7.70
N GLN A 116 30.49 6.60 6.43
CA GLN A 116 31.87 6.44 5.95
C GLN A 116 32.62 7.77 5.93
#